data_AF-A0A1D2ABV5-F1
#
_entry.id   AF-A0A1D2ABV5-F1
#
_cell.length_a   1.000
_cell.length_b   1.000
_cell.length_c   1.000
_cell.angle_alpha   90.00
_cell.angle_beta   90.00
_cell.angle_gamma   90.00
#
_symmetry.space_group_name_H-M   'P 1'
#
loop_
_entity.id
_entity.type
_entity.pdbx_description
1 polymer ?
#
loop_
_entity_poly.entity_id
_entity_poly.type
_entity_poly.pdbx_seq_one_letter_code
_entity_poly.pdbx_strand_id
1 'polypeptide(L)'
;MQGWRVVPVLSWPVPGLRQPLAHRRHALPLKPWKRPCQRPIRSYQEHASRESPPSQAIGPIQHLACPPWQGSQQEMEALQQLERRLDQGRCKGRYTRDTAVWFLRDRRLDVAEAAGKLEAMLDWRARIGADGLDWASVAKEAASGKVYLHPHRDVLGRPVVVIHVRKHVMGASPGADSQRLCAWILDAALAALPPGQECVLGIFDLKGFSLQNADLGFARFLVDALFTYYPRRLGQAVLVDPPWAFQPGWSVVKPWLGKYGDLVRVCSARQVGVEYFQPGTAPSGFGPS
;
A
#
# COMPACT_ATOMS: atom_id res chain seq x y z
N MET A 1 -18.42 -20.88 15.85
CA MET A 1 -17.08 -20.89 16.47
C MET A 1 -16.30 -22.09 15.93
N GLN A 2 -15.38 -21.87 15.00
CA GLN A 2 -14.31 -22.83 14.68
C GLN A 2 -13.04 -22.02 14.43
N GLY A 3 -12.04 -22.23 15.29
CA GLY A 3 -10.79 -21.49 15.31
C GLY A 3 -9.81 -22.01 14.26
N TRP A 4 -9.27 -21.10 13.47
CA TRP A 4 -8.22 -21.40 12.51
C TRP A 4 -6.86 -21.32 13.23
N ARG A 5 -6.15 -22.45 13.25
CA ARG A 5 -4.81 -22.57 13.84
C ARG A 5 -3.80 -21.81 12.97
N VAL A 6 -3.04 -20.94 13.63
CA VAL A 6 -1.88 -20.25 13.05
C VAL A 6 -0.78 -21.28 12.79
N VAL A 7 -0.33 -21.39 11.53
CA VAL A 7 0.87 -22.16 11.19
C VAL A 7 2.07 -21.20 11.22
N PRO A 8 3.16 -21.51 11.95
CA PRO A 8 4.32 -20.62 12.04
C PRO A 8 5.13 -20.63 10.74
N VAL A 9 5.54 -19.43 10.30
CA VAL A 9 6.41 -19.22 9.14
C VAL A 9 7.85 -19.59 9.53
N LEU A 10 8.33 -20.73 9.02
CA LEU A 10 9.74 -21.10 9.07
C LEU A 10 10.53 -20.32 8.00
N SER A 11 11.54 -19.57 8.43
CA SER A 11 12.53 -18.92 7.59
C SER A 11 13.56 -19.92 7.07
N TRP A 12 13.83 -19.93 5.75
CA TRP A 12 14.91 -20.72 5.14
C TRP A 12 15.72 -19.90 4.11
N PRO A 13 17.04 -20.10 4.01
CA PRO A 13 17.95 -19.29 3.19
C PRO A 13 18.14 -19.84 1.76
N VAL A 14 18.48 -18.95 0.81
CA VAL A 14 18.86 -19.26 -0.58
C VAL A 14 20.38 -19.17 -0.75
N PRO A 15 21.08 -20.14 -1.37
CA PRO A 15 22.51 -20.06 -1.63
C PRO A 15 22.88 -19.51 -3.03
N GLY A 16 23.87 -18.60 -3.05
CA GLY A 16 25.04 -18.61 -3.95
C GLY A 16 24.89 -18.25 -5.43
N LEU A 17 25.17 -16.99 -5.78
CA LEU A 17 25.48 -16.54 -7.16
C LEU A 17 26.98 -16.73 -7.47
N ARG A 18 27.33 -17.25 -8.66
CA ARG A 18 28.65 -17.09 -9.29
C ARG A 18 28.55 -16.13 -10.48
N GLN A 19 29.46 -15.16 -10.55
CA GLN A 19 29.64 -14.22 -11.67
C GLN A 19 30.46 -14.83 -12.82
N PRO A 20 30.41 -14.23 -14.02
CA PRO A 20 31.60 -14.15 -14.87
C PRO A 20 31.94 -12.72 -15.37
N LEU A 21 33.23 -12.43 -15.19
CA LEU A 21 34.24 -11.64 -15.91
C LEU A 21 33.89 -10.66 -17.05
N ALA A 22 34.60 -9.53 -16.99
CA ALA A 22 34.58 -8.38 -17.88
C ALA A 22 35.38 -8.56 -19.18
N HIS A 23 34.94 -7.88 -20.25
CA HIS A 23 35.75 -7.60 -21.43
C HIS A 23 35.81 -6.09 -21.71
N ARG A 24 37.05 -5.59 -21.85
CA ARG A 24 37.41 -4.23 -22.28
C ARG A 24 37.12 -4.03 -23.77
N ARG A 25 36.66 -2.84 -24.16
CA ARG A 25 36.90 -2.27 -25.50
C ARG A 25 37.27 -0.79 -25.42
N HIS A 26 38.12 -0.42 -26.37
CA HIS A 26 38.91 0.81 -26.46
C HIS A 26 38.08 2.06 -26.75
N ALA A 27 38.55 3.20 -26.23
CA ALA A 27 38.00 4.53 -26.43
C ALA A 27 38.63 5.23 -27.65
N LEU A 28 37.82 6.02 -28.37
CA LEU A 28 38.25 6.98 -29.39
C LEU A 28 38.01 8.42 -28.87
N PRO A 29 38.80 9.42 -29.30
CA PRO A 29 38.84 10.73 -28.65
C PRO A 29 37.74 11.67 -29.13
N LEU A 30 37.03 12.31 -28.20
CA LEU A 30 36.06 13.38 -28.47
C LEU A 30 36.68 14.75 -28.21
N LYS A 31 36.42 15.70 -29.12
CA LYS A 31 36.88 17.11 -29.10
C LYS A 31 36.30 17.90 -27.92
N PRO A 32 36.97 18.97 -27.43
CA PRO A 32 36.59 19.63 -26.20
C PRO A 32 35.37 20.54 -26.38
N TRP A 33 34.27 20.20 -25.70
CA TRP A 33 33.09 21.04 -25.53
C TRP A 33 33.36 22.10 -24.44
N LYS A 34 33.07 23.37 -24.75
CA LYS A 34 33.21 24.49 -23.79
C LYS A 34 32.21 24.33 -22.64
N ARG A 35 32.69 24.45 -21.40
CA ARG A 35 31.89 24.28 -20.16
C ARG A 35 30.79 25.36 -20.07
N PRO A 36 29.51 25.00 -19.95
CA PRO A 36 28.52 25.92 -19.39
C PRO A 36 28.78 26.07 -17.90
N CYS A 37 28.59 27.28 -17.36
CA CYS A 37 28.70 27.61 -15.94
C CYS A 37 28.12 26.52 -15.04
N GLN A 38 28.97 25.93 -14.19
CA GLN A 38 28.54 25.06 -13.10
C GLN A 38 27.86 25.93 -12.04
N ARG A 39 26.53 26.08 -12.14
CA ARG A 39 25.74 26.35 -10.94
C ARG A 39 25.73 25.05 -10.12
N PRO A 40 25.98 25.10 -8.80
CA PRO A 40 25.94 23.90 -7.98
C PRO A 40 24.53 23.29 -8.06
N ILE A 41 24.45 22.04 -8.54
CA ILE A 41 23.24 21.22 -8.41
C ILE A 41 23.08 20.97 -6.91
N ARG A 42 22.19 21.72 -6.26
CA ARG A 42 21.77 21.37 -4.90
C ARG A 42 21.24 19.95 -4.92
N SER A 43 21.73 19.13 -4.00
CA SER A 43 21.33 17.74 -3.93
C SER A 43 19.84 17.65 -3.59
N TYR A 44 19.11 16.74 -4.23
CA TYR A 44 17.67 16.56 -4.02
C TYR A 44 17.32 16.27 -2.55
N GLN A 45 18.23 15.68 -1.78
CA GLN A 45 18.08 15.50 -0.33
C GLN A 45 17.78 16.84 0.36
N GLU A 46 18.43 17.94 -0.02
CA GLU A 46 18.20 19.26 0.57
C GLU A 46 16.86 19.88 0.16
N HIS A 47 16.31 19.54 -1.01
CA HIS A 47 15.01 20.04 -1.46
C HIS A 47 13.85 19.21 -0.89
N ALA A 48 13.95 17.88 -0.87
CA ALA A 48 12.96 17.00 -0.25
C ALA A 48 12.87 17.21 1.29
N SER A 49 13.99 17.53 1.93
CA SER A 49 14.01 17.91 3.35
C SER A 49 13.39 19.28 3.64
N ARG A 50 13.23 20.17 2.63
CA ARG A 50 12.64 21.50 2.80
C ARG A 50 11.12 21.55 2.60
N GLU A 51 10.55 20.59 1.88
CA GLU A 51 9.09 20.50 1.66
C GLU A 51 8.37 19.61 2.70
N SER A 52 9.12 18.97 3.60
CA SER A 52 8.52 18.21 4.68
C SER A 52 8.09 19.19 5.80
N PRO A 53 6.79 19.30 6.14
CA PRO A 53 6.38 20.03 7.33
C PRO A 53 7.11 19.44 8.55
N PRO A 54 7.36 20.24 9.62
CA PRO A 54 8.07 19.77 10.80
C PRO A 54 7.41 18.49 11.31
N SER A 55 8.23 17.43 11.42
CA SER A 55 7.91 16.09 11.93
C SER A 55 6.49 15.97 12.50
N GLN A 56 5.49 15.73 11.64
CA GLN A 56 4.18 15.33 12.14
C GLN A 56 4.41 14.04 12.90
N ALA A 57 4.13 14.06 14.20
CA ALA A 57 4.25 12.88 15.06
C ALA A 57 3.47 11.73 14.42
N ILE A 58 4.02 10.52 14.50
CA ILE A 58 3.30 9.31 14.07
C ILE A 58 2.02 9.24 14.90
N GLY A 59 0.89 9.38 14.22
CA GLY A 59 -0.40 9.45 14.86
C GLY A 59 -1.54 9.41 13.84
N PRO A 60 -2.78 9.25 14.33
CA PRO A 60 -3.95 9.25 13.47
C PRO A 60 -4.11 10.60 12.75
N ILE A 61 -4.34 10.57 11.44
CA ILE A 61 -4.71 11.77 10.67
C ILE A 61 -6.17 12.11 11.00
N GLN A 62 -6.37 12.97 12.00
CA GLN A 62 -7.67 13.20 12.66
C GLN A 62 -8.81 13.55 11.68
N HIS A 63 -8.56 14.39 10.69
CA HIS A 63 -9.61 14.82 9.74
C HIS A 63 -10.05 13.70 8.77
N LEU A 64 -9.25 12.64 8.64
CA LEU A 64 -9.58 11.41 7.89
C LEU A 64 -10.11 10.29 8.80
N ALA A 65 -10.17 10.51 10.11
CA ALA A 65 -10.65 9.51 11.06
C ALA A 65 -12.12 9.16 10.80
N CYS A 66 -12.44 7.90 11.08
CA CYS A 66 -13.78 7.36 10.94
C CYS A 66 -14.47 7.35 12.31
N PRO A 67 -15.58 8.09 12.50
CA PRO A 67 -16.32 7.99 13.75
C PRO A 67 -16.72 6.53 14.03
N PRO A 68 -16.72 6.10 15.31
CA PRO A 68 -17.23 4.78 15.68
C PRO A 68 -18.73 4.72 15.40
N TRP A 69 -19.23 3.52 15.08
CA TRP A 69 -20.66 3.28 14.95
C TRP A 69 -21.32 3.35 16.33
N GLN A 70 -22.34 4.17 16.49
CA GLN A 70 -23.03 4.33 17.78
C GLN A 70 -24.38 3.63 17.83
N GLY A 71 -24.94 3.25 16.67
CA GLY A 71 -26.28 2.70 16.57
C GLY A 71 -27.36 3.76 16.79
N SER A 72 -27.06 5.02 16.51
CA SER A 72 -28.03 6.11 16.55
C SER A 72 -29.18 5.87 15.57
N GLN A 73 -30.32 6.54 15.78
CA GLN A 73 -31.47 6.42 14.88
C GLN A 73 -31.09 6.75 13.43
N GLN A 74 -30.31 7.81 13.21
CA GLN A 74 -29.84 8.21 11.87
C GLN A 74 -28.96 7.12 11.22
N GLU A 75 -28.04 6.52 11.98
CA GLU A 75 -27.20 5.41 11.51
C GLU A 75 -28.04 4.19 11.13
N MET A 76 -29.01 3.83 11.97
CA MET A 76 -29.91 2.69 11.73
C MET A 76 -30.82 2.92 10.52
N GLU A 77 -31.34 4.13 10.34
CA GLU A 77 -32.13 4.51 9.16
C GLU A 77 -31.29 4.47 7.88
N ALA A 78 -30.07 5.00 7.90
CA ALA A 78 -29.15 4.95 6.77
C ALA A 78 -28.78 3.50 6.41
N LEU A 79 -28.56 2.64 7.41
CA LEU A 79 -28.31 1.21 7.21
C LEU A 79 -29.49 0.51 6.55
N GLN A 80 -30.71 0.72 7.03
CA GLN A 80 -31.92 0.14 6.43
C GLN A 80 -32.15 0.65 4.99
N GLN A 81 -31.86 1.92 4.70
CA GLN A 81 -31.95 2.46 3.35
C GLN A 81 -30.90 1.83 2.42
N LEU A 82 -29.67 1.69 2.88
CA LEU A 82 -28.60 1.05 2.12
C LEU A 82 -28.91 -0.42 1.84
N GLU A 83 -29.32 -1.19 2.85
CA GLU A 83 -29.66 -2.60 2.71
C GLU A 83 -30.81 -2.79 1.70
N ARG A 84 -31.89 -2.00 1.82
CA ARG A 84 -32.99 -2.04 0.84
C ARG A 84 -32.53 -1.77 -0.58
N ARG A 85 -31.64 -0.79 -0.77
CA ARG A 85 -31.12 -0.44 -2.10
C ARG A 85 -30.27 -1.57 -2.69
N LEU A 86 -29.36 -2.14 -1.91
CA LEU A 86 -28.47 -3.22 -2.36
C LEU A 86 -29.24 -4.52 -2.64
N ASP A 87 -30.26 -4.80 -1.84
CA ASP A 87 -31.08 -6.02 -1.96
C ASP A 87 -32.08 -6.00 -3.11
N GLN A 88 -32.40 -4.81 -3.64
CA GLN A 88 -33.17 -4.68 -4.88
C GLN A 88 -32.35 -5.04 -6.12
N GLY A 89 -31.01 -5.03 -6.01
CA GLY A 89 -30.10 -5.27 -7.12
C GLY A 89 -29.41 -6.63 -7.08
N ARG A 90 -28.28 -6.72 -7.79
CA ARG A 90 -27.44 -7.94 -7.87
C ARG A 90 -26.50 -8.12 -6.67
N CYS A 91 -26.66 -7.31 -5.62
CA CYS A 91 -25.80 -7.33 -4.44
C CYS A 91 -26.40 -8.17 -3.30
N LYS A 92 -27.68 -8.53 -3.39
CA LYS A 92 -28.36 -9.35 -2.39
C LYS A 92 -27.58 -10.61 -2.05
N GLY A 93 -27.29 -10.81 -0.77
CA GLY A 93 -26.55 -11.98 -0.27
C GLY A 93 -25.05 -11.99 -0.56
N ARG A 94 -24.49 -10.93 -1.15
CA ARG A 94 -23.04 -10.81 -1.47
C ARG A 94 -22.26 -9.93 -0.49
N TYR A 95 -22.93 -9.32 0.49
CA TYR A 95 -22.32 -8.49 1.53
C TYR A 95 -22.85 -8.87 2.92
N THR A 96 -22.12 -8.49 3.96
CA THR A 96 -22.57 -8.63 5.35
C THR A 96 -23.01 -7.28 5.90
N ARG A 97 -23.80 -7.31 6.98
CA ARG A 97 -24.21 -6.10 7.69
C ARG A 97 -23.01 -5.25 8.13
N ASP A 98 -21.95 -5.89 8.62
CA ASP A 98 -20.72 -5.21 9.04
C ASP A 98 -20.04 -4.48 7.88
N THR A 99 -20.04 -5.08 6.68
CA THR A 99 -19.55 -4.42 5.46
C THR A 99 -20.42 -3.21 5.11
N ALA A 100 -21.75 -3.32 5.18
CA ALA A 100 -22.64 -2.18 4.92
C ALA A 100 -22.40 -1.03 5.91
N VAL A 101 -22.30 -1.34 7.21
CA VAL A 101 -21.95 -0.37 8.27
C VAL A 101 -20.60 0.28 7.97
N TRP A 102 -19.60 -0.50 7.56
CA TRP A 102 -18.27 0.02 7.23
C TRP A 102 -18.32 1.08 6.13
N PHE A 103 -18.99 0.78 5.01
CA PHE A 103 -19.09 1.70 3.88
C PHE A 103 -19.92 2.94 4.21
N LEU A 104 -20.96 2.83 5.04
CA LEU A 104 -21.70 4.01 5.54
C LEU A 104 -20.82 4.90 6.41
N ARG A 105 -20.07 4.31 7.36
CA ARG A 105 -19.12 5.06 8.19
C ARG A 105 -18.07 5.77 7.33
N ASP A 106 -17.55 5.09 6.30
CA ASP A 106 -16.61 5.67 5.33
C ASP A 106 -17.21 6.84 4.55
N ARG A 107 -18.49 6.75 4.18
CA ARG A 107 -19.20 7.78 3.41
C ARG A 107 -19.97 8.78 4.27
N ARG A 108 -19.73 8.80 5.58
CA ARG A 108 -20.39 9.73 6.52
C ARG A 108 -21.92 9.68 6.41
N LEU A 109 -22.44 8.46 6.33
CA LEU A 109 -23.86 8.13 6.17
C LEU A 109 -24.48 8.56 4.83
N ASP A 110 -23.68 8.96 3.84
CA ASP A 110 -24.18 9.10 2.47
C ASP A 110 -24.47 7.71 1.88
N VAL A 111 -25.77 7.37 1.84
CA VAL A 111 -26.27 6.08 1.38
C VAL A 111 -25.96 5.85 -0.10
N ALA A 112 -26.01 6.89 -0.93
CA ALA A 112 -25.82 6.75 -2.37
C ALA A 112 -24.34 6.50 -2.71
N GLU A 113 -23.42 7.26 -2.10
CA GLU A 113 -21.98 7.01 -2.25
C GLU A 113 -21.58 5.66 -1.65
N ALA A 114 -22.15 5.28 -0.50
CA ALA A 114 -21.86 4.01 0.14
C ALA A 114 -22.26 2.83 -0.74
N ALA A 115 -23.47 2.89 -1.31
CA ALA A 115 -23.96 1.88 -2.26
C ALA A 115 -23.04 1.77 -3.47
N GLY A 116 -22.72 2.89 -4.13
CA GLY A 116 -21.88 2.87 -5.33
C GLY A 116 -20.48 2.30 -5.11
N LYS A 117 -19.84 2.63 -3.97
CA LYS A 117 -18.54 2.05 -3.62
C LYS A 117 -18.62 0.57 -3.26
N LEU A 118 -19.63 0.18 -2.49
CA LEU A 118 -19.82 -1.21 -2.08
C LEU A 118 -20.11 -2.09 -3.29
N GLU A 119 -20.97 -1.64 -4.22
CA GLU A 119 -21.21 -2.29 -5.51
C GLU A 119 -19.92 -2.43 -6.33
N ALA A 120 -19.14 -1.36 -6.47
CA ALA A 120 -17.87 -1.38 -7.19
C ALA A 120 -16.86 -2.37 -6.58
N MET A 121 -16.82 -2.46 -5.24
CA MET A 121 -15.99 -3.42 -4.52
C MET A 121 -16.44 -4.86 -4.77
N LEU A 122 -17.75 -5.15 -4.68
CA LEU A 122 -18.29 -6.49 -4.94
C LEU A 122 -18.04 -6.95 -6.38
N ASP A 123 -18.22 -6.07 -7.36
CA ASP A 123 -17.99 -6.37 -8.76
C ASP A 123 -16.49 -6.60 -9.06
N TRP A 124 -15.60 -5.80 -8.47
CA TRP A 124 -14.17 -6.03 -8.56
C TRP A 124 -13.76 -7.37 -7.93
N ARG A 125 -14.22 -7.67 -6.71
CA ARG A 125 -13.92 -8.93 -6.01
C ARG A 125 -14.37 -10.14 -6.82
N ALA A 126 -15.58 -10.09 -7.39
CA ALA A 126 -16.08 -11.14 -8.27
C ALA A 126 -15.22 -11.30 -9.54
N ARG A 127 -14.84 -10.19 -10.18
CA ARG A 127 -14.03 -10.21 -11.42
C ARG A 127 -12.65 -10.86 -11.22
N ILE A 128 -12.02 -10.64 -10.07
CA ILE A 128 -10.70 -11.23 -9.80
C ILE A 128 -10.77 -12.58 -9.07
N GLY A 129 -11.97 -13.00 -8.62
CA GLY A 129 -12.17 -14.20 -7.81
C GLY A 129 -11.64 -14.07 -6.38
N ALA A 130 -11.71 -12.87 -5.79
CA ALA A 130 -11.06 -12.56 -4.51
C ALA A 130 -11.50 -13.46 -3.35
N ASP A 131 -12.80 -13.79 -3.29
CA ASP A 131 -13.38 -14.55 -2.17
C ASP A 131 -12.96 -16.02 -2.13
N GLY A 132 -12.40 -16.54 -3.24
CA GLY A 132 -11.87 -17.90 -3.34
C GLY A 132 -10.35 -17.98 -3.34
N LEU A 133 -9.63 -16.87 -3.07
CA LEU A 133 -8.17 -16.88 -3.09
C LEU A 133 -7.60 -17.65 -1.91
N ASP A 134 -6.72 -18.58 -2.21
CA ASP A 134 -5.85 -19.26 -1.27
C ASP A 134 -4.36 -18.99 -1.61
N TRP A 135 -3.45 -19.54 -0.81
CA TRP A 135 -2.02 -19.37 -1.08
C TRP A 135 -1.63 -19.93 -2.46
N ALA A 136 -2.17 -21.08 -2.88
CA ALA A 136 -1.87 -21.68 -4.17
C ALA A 136 -2.22 -20.74 -5.34
N SER A 137 -3.31 -19.99 -5.19
CA SER A 137 -3.79 -19.00 -6.17
C SER A 137 -2.81 -17.85 -6.40
N VAL A 138 -2.00 -17.49 -5.39
CA VAL A 138 -1.10 -16.33 -5.44
C VAL A 138 0.38 -16.67 -5.34
N ALA A 139 0.73 -17.93 -5.03
CA ALA A 139 2.10 -18.37 -4.71
C ALA A 139 3.11 -18.00 -5.81
N LYS A 140 2.73 -18.14 -7.08
CA LYS A 140 3.59 -17.79 -8.23
C LYS A 140 3.96 -16.30 -8.22
N GLU A 141 2.97 -15.44 -8.03
CA GLU A 141 3.19 -13.99 -7.99
C GLU A 141 3.90 -13.57 -6.70
N ALA A 142 3.55 -14.21 -5.57
CA ALA A 142 4.17 -13.98 -4.28
C ALA A 142 5.65 -14.39 -4.26
N ALA A 143 6.05 -15.38 -5.05
CA ALA A 143 7.45 -15.82 -5.18
C ALA A 143 8.39 -14.71 -5.69
N SER A 144 7.85 -13.65 -6.31
CA SER A 144 8.66 -12.47 -6.65
C SER A 144 9.20 -11.77 -5.39
N GLY A 145 8.57 -11.98 -4.23
CA GLY A 145 8.90 -11.35 -2.95
C GLY A 145 8.75 -9.83 -2.98
N LYS A 146 7.85 -9.30 -3.83
CA LYS A 146 7.59 -7.85 -3.96
C LYS A 146 6.76 -7.30 -2.81
N VAL A 147 6.01 -8.14 -2.12
CA VAL A 147 5.17 -7.76 -1.00
C VAL A 147 5.15 -8.87 0.05
N TYR A 148 5.09 -8.50 1.32
CA TYR A 148 4.82 -9.42 2.43
C TYR A 148 4.17 -8.69 3.60
N LEU A 149 3.51 -9.48 4.47
CA LEU A 149 3.05 -9.03 5.77
C LEU A 149 4.19 -9.19 6.78
N HIS A 150 4.63 -8.08 7.39
CA HIS A 150 5.70 -8.10 8.37
C HIS A 150 5.21 -8.77 9.68
N PRO A 151 6.02 -9.63 10.33
CA PRO A 151 5.60 -10.38 11.52
C PRO A 151 5.33 -9.50 12.75
N HIS A 152 5.91 -8.30 12.80
CA HIS A 152 5.70 -7.36 13.91
C HIS A 152 4.75 -6.23 13.51
N ARG A 153 4.11 -5.64 14.52
CA ARG A 153 3.29 -4.44 14.37
C ARG A 153 4.16 -3.20 14.45
N ASP A 154 3.65 -2.09 13.94
CA ASP A 154 4.25 -0.79 14.19
C ASP A 154 4.01 -0.32 15.64
N VAL A 155 4.60 0.82 16.02
CA VAL A 155 4.43 1.43 17.35
C VAL A 155 2.98 1.83 17.69
N LEU A 156 2.10 1.94 16.69
CA LEU A 156 0.67 2.19 16.86
C LEU A 156 -0.17 0.89 16.86
N GLY A 157 0.47 -0.29 16.84
CA GLY A 157 -0.20 -1.59 16.85
C GLY A 157 -0.82 -1.98 15.50
N ARG A 158 -0.49 -1.28 14.41
CA ARG A 158 -1.01 -1.59 13.06
C ARG A 158 -0.27 -2.80 12.47
N PRO A 159 -0.97 -3.73 11.80
CA PRO A 159 -0.33 -4.65 10.86
C PRO A 159 0.44 -3.88 9.79
N VAL A 160 1.61 -4.39 9.38
CA VAL A 160 2.49 -3.71 8.44
C VAL A 160 2.65 -4.52 7.17
N VAL A 161 2.25 -3.93 6.04
CA VAL A 161 2.50 -4.47 4.70
C VAL A 161 3.74 -3.78 4.13
N VAL A 162 4.76 -4.56 3.77
CA VAL A 162 6.00 -4.05 3.18
C VAL A 162 6.04 -4.40 1.69
N ILE A 163 6.24 -3.39 0.85
CA ILE A 163 6.29 -3.48 -0.60
C ILE A 163 7.68 -3.07 -1.07
N HIS A 164 8.41 -3.99 -1.71
CA HIS A 164 9.65 -3.71 -2.40
C HIS A 164 9.38 -3.34 -3.86
N VAL A 165 9.27 -2.03 -4.13
CA VAL A 165 8.81 -1.53 -5.44
C VAL A 165 9.76 -1.95 -6.56
N ARG A 166 11.07 -2.07 -6.29
CA ARG A 166 12.07 -2.56 -7.26
C ARG A 166 11.77 -3.95 -7.84
N LYS A 167 10.97 -4.76 -7.12
CA LYS A 167 10.58 -6.13 -7.51
C LYS A 167 9.26 -6.18 -8.28
N HIS A 168 8.54 -5.06 -8.39
CA HIS A 168 7.42 -4.93 -9.30
C HIS A 168 7.95 -4.51 -10.67
N VAL A 169 8.02 -5.44 -11.61
CA VAL A 169 8.48 -5.17 -12.98
C VAL A 169 7.26 -5.14 -13.89
N MET A 170 7.06 -4.02 -14.58
CA MET A 170 5.94 -3.83 -15.50
C MET A 170 5.95 -4.90 -16.60
N GLY A 171 4.83 -5.59 -16.77
CA GLY A 171 4.68 -6.65 -17.78
C GLY A 171 5.32 -8.00 -17.43
N ALA A 172 5.98 -8.15 -16.27
CA ALA A 172 6.57 -9.43 -15.87
C ALA A 172 5.52 -10.49 -15.44
N SER A 173 4.34 -10.03 -15.02
CA SER A 173 3.21 -10.86 -14.64
C SER A 173 1.90 -10.28 -15.21
N PRO A 174 0.88 -11.12 -15.44
CA PRO A 174 -0.46 -10.62 -15.74
C PRO A 174 -0.94 -9.67 -14.64
N GLY A 175 -1.48 -8.50 -15.02
CA GLY A 175 -1.94 -7.52 -14.04
C GLY A 175 -2.97 -8.08 -13.05
N ALA A 176 -3.81 -9.03 -13.49
CA ALA A 176 -4.77 -9.72 -12.63
C ALA A 176 -4.09 -10.51 -11.49
N ASP A 177 -2.91 -11.10 -11.72
CA ASP A 177 -2.20 -11.86 -10.69
C ASP A 177 -1.64 -10.91 -9.62
N SER A 178 -1.10 -9.75 -10.02
CA SER A 178 -0.69 -8.71 -9.06
C SER A 178 -1.87 -8.14 -8.28
N GLN A 179 -3.06 -7.99 -8.90
CA GLN A 179 -4.28 -7.57 -8.19
C GLN A 179 -4.76 -8.63 -7.19
N ARG A 180 -4.72 -9.92 -7.55
CA ARG A 180 -5.06 -11.03 -6.64
C ARG A 180 -4.10 -11.11 -5.46
N LEU A 181 -2.79 -10.97 -5.69
CA LEU A 181 -1.81 -10.91 -4.60
C LEU A 181 -2.05 -9.70 -3.68
N CYS A 182 -2.40 -8.54 -4.26
CA CYS A 182 -2.76 -7.35 -3.49
C CYS A 182 -3.99 -7.61 -2.60
N ALA A 183 -5.06 -8.18 -3.16
CA ALA A 183 -6.26 -8.54 -2.41
C ALA A 183 -5.95 -9.53 -1.28
N TRP A 184 -5.19 -10.60 -1.57
CA TRP A 184 -4.82 -11.61 -0.59
C TRP A 184 -3.99 -11.04 0.57
N ILE A 185 -3.00 -10.19 0.28
CA ILE A 185 -2.19 -9.53 1.33
C ILE A 185 -3.03 -8.57 2.16
N LEU A 186 -3.93 -7.79 1.55
CA LEU A 186 -4.79 -6.86 2.28
C LEU A 186 -5.78 -7.62 3.17
N ASP A 187 -6.43 -8.66 2.67
CA ASP A 187 -7.33 -9.51 3.45
C ASP A 187 -6.59 -10.17 4.63
N ALA A 188 -5.37 -10.66 4.41
CA ALA A 188 -4.52 -11.20 5.48
C ALA A 188 -4.11 -10.14 6.52
N ALA A 189 -3.77 -8.93 6.08
CA ALA A 189 -3.41 -7.83 6.98
C ALA A 189 -4.62 -7.37 7.83
N LEU A 190 -5.81 -7.34 7.24
CA LEU A 190 -7.06 -7.01 7.93
C LEU A 190 -7.46 -8.10 8.94
N ALA A 191 -7.28 -9.37 8.58
CA ALA A 191 -7.48 -10.47 9.52
C ALA A 191 -6.51 -10.43 10.71
N ALA A 192 -5.35 -9.80 10.54
CA ALA A 192 -4.35 -9.62 11.58
C ALA A 192 -4.57 -8.36 12.44
N LEU A 193 -5.65 -7.59 12.26
CA LEU A 193 -5.93 -6.40 13.09
C LEU A 193 -6.19 -6.79 14.56
N PRO A 194 -5.57 -6.10 15.53
CA PRO A 194 -5.90 -6.29 16.94
C PRO A 194 -7.25 -5.61 17.27
N PRO A 195 -7.90 -5.99 18.39
CA PRO A 195 -9.11 -5.31 18.85
C PRO A 195 -8.92 -3.79 18.95
N GLY A 196 -9.88 -3.03 18.41
CA GLY A 196 -9.85 -1.55 18.42
C GLY A 196 -8.98 -0.91 17.34
N GLN A 197 -8.23 -1.68 16.55
CA GLN A 197 -7.48 -1.18 15.40
C GLN A 197 -8.24 -1.49 14.12
N GLU A 198 -8.29 -0.50 13.23
CA GLU A 198 -9.07 -0.56 11.99
C GLU A 198 -8.21 -0.45 10.72
N CYS A 199 -6.94 -0.04 10.90
CA CYS A 199 -6.04 0.36 9.82
C CYS A 199 -4.74 -0.44 9.78
N VAL A 200 -4.16 -0.53 8.59
CA VAL A 200 -2.83 -1.08 8.31
C VAL A 200 -1.84 0.04 7.96
N LEU A 201 -0.55 -0.25 8.12
CA LEU A 201 0.56 0.57 7.64
C LEU A 201 1.09 -0.02 6.32
N GLY A 202 1.19 0.80 5.27
CA GLY A 202 1.86 0.42 4.02
C GLY A 202 3.25 1.04 3.94
N ILE A 203 4.29 0.22 3.78
CA ILE A 203 5.67 0.69 3.58
C ILE A 203 6.10 0.37 2.16
N PHE A 204 6.35 1.41 1.35
CA PHE A 204 6.83 1.30 -0.02
C PHE A 204 8.34 1.58 -0.06
N ASP A 205 9.12 0.50 -0.04
CA ASP A 205 10.57 0.54 -0.21
C ASP A 205 10.94 0.86 -1.67
N LEU A 206 11.36 2.10 -1.91
CA LEU A 206 11.76 2.60 -3.23
C LEU A 206 13.27 2.49 -3.47
N LYS A 207 14.04 1.88 -2.55
CA LYS A 207 15.46 1.61 -2.79
C LYS A 207 15.62 0.70 -4.00
N GLY A 208 16.41 1.16 -4.96
CA GLY A 208 16.63 0.47 -6.24
C GLY A 208 15.49 0.64 -7.25
N PHE A 209 14.55 1.55 -7.02
CA PHE A 209 13.52 1.89 -8.01
C PHE A 209 14.15 2.43 -9.31
N SER A 210 13.59 1.99 -10.44
CA SER A 210 13.98 2.38 -11.79
C SER A 210 12.76 2.44 -12.71
N LEU A 211 12.93 2.90 -13.96
CA LEU A 211 11.81 3.10 -14.89
C LEU A 211 11.01 1.83 -15.21
N GLN A 212 11.63 0.64 -15.19
CA GLN A 212 10.91 -0.64 -15.36
C GLN A 212 9.90 -0.92 -14.22
N ASN A 213 10.02 -0.20 -13.09
CA ASN A 213 9.13 -0.33 -11.94
C ASN A 213 8.00 0.72 -11.95
N ALA A 214 8.04 1.69 -12.88
CA ALA A 214 7.09 2.80 -12.96
C ALA A 214 5.76 2.41 -13.64
N ASP A 215 5.09 1.41 -13.07
CA ASP A 215 3.81 0.90 -13.59
C ASP A 215 2.64 1.79 -13.16
N LEU A 216 2.33 2.80 -13.98
CA LEU A 216 1.23 3.74 -13.71
C LEU A 216 -0.16 3.08 -13.73
N GLY A 217 -0.33 2.00 -14.50
CA GLY A 217 -1.57 1.25 -14.54
C GLY A 217 -1.82 0.53 -13.22
N PHE A 218 -0.78 -0.11 -12.68
CA PHE A 218 -0.86 -0.74 -11.36
C PHE A 218 -0.96 0.29 -10.23
N ALA A 219 -0.28 1.44 -10.35
CA ALA A 219 -0.44 2.53 -9.39
C ALA A 219 -1.89 3.03 -9.34
N ARG A 220 -2.57 3.16 -10.49
CA ARG A 220 -3.99 3.52 -10.54
C ARG A 220 -4.85 2.49 -9.83
N PHE A 221 -4.61 1.20 -10.09
CA PHE A 221 -5.28 0.12 -9.36
C PHE A 221 -5.05 0.20 -7.84
N LEU A 222 -3.83 0.46 -7.38
CA LEU A 222 -3.54 0.58 -5.94
C LEU A 222 -4.34 1.71 -5.29
N VAL A 223 -4.52 2.85 -5.97
CA VAL A 223 -5.38 3.94 -5.50
C VAL A 223 -6.83 3.45 -5.36
N ASP A 224 -7.37 2.76 -6.36
CA ASP A 224 -8.73 2.21 -6.32
C ASP A 224 -8.86 1.15 -5.20
N ALA A 225 -7.87 0.28 -5.04
CA ALA A 225 -7.84 -0.71 -3.97
C ALA A 225 -7.92 -0.04 -2.59
N LEU A 226 -7.07 0.95 -2.31
CA LEU A 226 -6.96 1.56 -1.00
C LEU A 226 -8.11 2.50 -0.64
N PHE A 227 -8.76 3.13 -1.63
CA PHE A 227 -9.75 4.19 -1.37
C PHE A 227 -11.17 3.88 -1.88
N THR A 228 -11.33 2.86 -2.72
CA THR A 228 -12.64 2.41 -3.22
C THR A 228 -12.99 1.05 -2.66
N TYR A 229 -12.10 0.06 -2.75
CA TYR A 229 -12.41 -1.33 -2.37
C TYR A 229 -12.16 -1.63 -0.88
N TYR A 230 -11.10 -1.07 -0.32
CA TYR A 230 -10.75 -1.17 1.10
C TYR A 230 -10.74 0.21 1.77
N PRO A 231 -11.83 0.99 1.66
CA PRO A 231 -11.81 2.37 2.08
C PRO A 231 -11.52 2.48 3.59
N ARG A 232 -10.70 3.47 3.95
CA ARG A 232 -10.24 3.75 5.32
C ARG A 232 -9.54 2.58 6.03
N ARG A 233 -9.02 1.61 5.28
CA ARG A 233 -8.15 0.56 5.84
C ARG A 233 -6.68 0.95 5.87
N LEU A 234 -6.27 1.98 5.13
CA LEU A 234 -4.92 2.51 5.15
C LEU A 234 -4.78 3.63 6.19
N GLY A 235 -3.96 3.39 7.21
CA GLY A 235 -3.66 4.41 8.22
C GLY A 235 -2.55 5.37 7.80
N GLN A 236 -1.57 4.89 7.05
CA GLN A 236 -0.50 5.68 6.46
C GLN A 236 0.20 4.88 5.35
N ALA A 237 0.67 5.57 4.31
CA ALA A 237 1.58 5.02 3.31
C ALA A 237 2.93 5.73 3.42
N VAL A 238 3.99 4.97 3.68
CA VAL A 238 5.34 5.51 3.84
C VAL A 238 6.15 5.20 2.60
N LEU A 239 6.59 6.24 1.88
CA LEU A 239 7.49 6.13 0.73
C LEU A 239 8.93 6.22 1.22
N VAL A 240 9.70 5.14 1.09
CA VAL A 240 11.02 5.02 1.70
C VAL A 240 12.14 5.22 0.69
N ASP A 241 12.99 6.20 0.96
CA ASP A 241 14.15 6.57 0.13
C ASP A 241 13.82 6.68 -1.38
N PRO A 242 12.80 7.48 -1.78
CA PRO A 242 12.46 7.66 -3.20
C PRO A 242 13.66 8.23 -3.99
N PRO A 243 14.15 7.57 -5.05
CA PRO A 243 15.17 8.14 -5.91
C PRO A 243 14.58 9.23 -6.81
N TRP A 244 15.45 10.06 -7.42
CA TRP A 244 15.02 11.13 -8.34
C TRP A 244 14.16 10.59 -9.51
N ALA A 245 14.44 9.38 -9.98
CA ALA A 245 13.70 8.73 -11.06
C ALA A 245 12.23 8.39 -10.71
N PHE A 246 11.85 8.41 -9.42
CA PHE A 246 10.47 8.23 -8.97
C PHE A 246 9.59 9.46 -9.20
N GLN A 247 10.19 10.66 -9.24
CA GLN A 247 9.45 11.93 -9.25
C GLN A 247 8.48 12.10 -10.42
N PRO A 248 8.85 11.78 -11.68
CA PRO A 248 7.91 11.94 -12.80
C PRO A 248 6.63 11.11 -12.62
N GLY A 249 6.76 9.85 -12.17
CA GLY A 249 5.61 9.00 -11.88
C GLY A 249 4.80 9.50 -10.70
N TRP A 250 5.47 9.97 -9.64
CA TRP A 250 4.80 10.52 -8.46
C TRP A 250 3.97 11.77 -8.77
N SER A 251 4.45 12.66 -9.63
CA SER A 251 3.70 13.84 -10.08
C SER A 251 2.40 13.49 -10.80
N VAL A 252 2.32 12.30 -11.40
CA VAL A 252 1.09 11.78 -12.03
C VAL A 252 0.17 11.11 -11.01
N VAL A 253 0.73 10.37 -10.05
CA VAL A 253 -0.04 9.61 -9.04
C VAL A 253 -0.61 10.52 -7.94
N LYS A 254 0.17 11.50 -7.48
CA LYS A 254 -0.19 12.38 -6.35
C LYS A 254 -1.57 13.05 -6.52
N PRO A 255 -1.94 13.60 -7.70
CA PRO A 255 -3.29 14.13 -7.93
C PRO A 255 -4.43 13.12 -7.76
N TRP A 256 -4.20 11.83 -8.06
CA TRP A 256 -5.22 10.78 -7.92
C TRP A 256 -5.60 10.51 -6.46
N LEU A 257 -4.72 10.85 -5.51
CA LEU A 257 -4.96 10.67 -4.09
C LEU A 257 -5.94 11.70 -3.51
N GLY A 258 -6.06 12.88 -4.14
CA GLY A 258 -6.87 13.98 -3.63
C GLY A 258 -6.59 14.27 -2.16
N LYS A 259 -7.64 14.29 -1.33
CA LYS A 259 -7.54 14.49 0.13
C LYS A 259 -6.78 13.38 0.88
N TYR A 260 -6.64 12.19 0.29
CA TYR A 260 -5.90 11.08 0.91
C TYR A 260 -4.39 11.20 0.73
N GLY A 261 -3.92 12.23 0.01
CA GLY A 261 -2.49 12.57 -0.08
C GLY A 261 -1.85 12.78 1.30
N ASP A 262 -2.63 13.23 2.28
CA ASP A 262 -2.17 13.45 3.67
C ASP A 262 -1.83 12.16 4.41
N LEU A 263 -2.24 10.99 3.89
CA LEU A 263 -1.80 9.69 4.40
C LEU A 263 -0.38 9.33 3.94
N VAL A 264 0.18 10.04 2.96
CA VAL A 264 1.47 9.70 2.36
C VAL A 264 2.58 10.48 3.04
N ARG A 265 3.57 9.77 3.57
CA ARG A 265 4.76 10.35 4.19
C ARG A 265 6.02 9.85 3.49
N VAL A 266 6.94 10.74 3.16
CA VAL A 266 8.27 10.36 2.68
C VAL A 266 9.21 10.25 3.87
N CYS A 267 9.91 9.12 3.99
CA CYS A 267 10.86 8.86 5.07
C CYS A 267 12.14 8.25 4.51
N SER A 268 13.25 8.41 5.23
CA SER A 268 14.43 7.56 5.04
C SER A 268 14.24 6.19 5.71
N ALA A 269 14.99 5.17 5.27
CA ALA A 269 14.93 3.85 5.92
C ALA A 269 15.23 3.92 7.43
N ARG A 270 16.17 4.78 7.84
CA ARG A 270 16.50 5.00 9.25
C ARG A 270 15.33 5.58 10.04
N GLN A 271 14.64 6.58 9.49
CA GLN A 271 13.46 7.18 10.14
C GLN A 271 12.35 6.15 10.31
N VAL A 272 12.15 5.28 9.32
CA VAL A 272 11.16 4.19 9.44
C VAL A 272 11.51 3.29 10.62
N GLY A 273 12.74 2.81 10.74
CA GLY A 273 13.12 1.92 11.84
C GLY A 273 13.03 2.56 13.23
N VAL A 274 13.35 3.85 13.35
CA VAL A 274 13.35 4.56 14.64
C VAL A 274 11.94 5.00 15.04
N GLU A 275 11.16 5.51 14.10
CA GLU A 275 9.88 6.13 14.43
C GLU A 275 8.72 5.12 14.42
N TYR A 276 8.73 4.12 13.53
CA TYR A 276 7.59 3.21 13.34
C TYR A 276 7.73 1.88 14.06
N PHE A 277 8.92 1.51 14.53
CA PHE A 277 9.16 0.18 15.10
C PHE A 277 9.81 0.26 16.47
N GLN A 278 9.51 -0.73 17.29
CA GLN A 278 10.28 -0.98 18.50
C GLN A 278 11.69 -1.46 18.12
N PRO A 279 12.70 -1.22 18.99
CA PRO A 279 14.05 -1.74 18.76
C PRO A 279 14.03 -3.24 18.43
N GLY A 280 14.68 -3.63 17.33
CA GLY A 280 14.77 -5.02 16.89
C GLY A 280 13.54 -5.57 16.14
N THR A 281 12.46 -4.80 16.01
CA THR A 281 11.25 -5.26 15.29
C THR A 281 11.10 -4.64 13.90
N ALA A 282 12.02 -3.79 13.47
CA ALA A 282 11.98 -3.17 12.15
C ALA A 282 12.25 -4.19 11.03
N PRO A 283 11.70 -4.00 9.82
CA PRO A 283 12.04 -4.85 8.69
C PRO A 283 13.54 -4.77 8.34
N SER A 284 14.05 -5.82 7.69
CA SER A 284 15.47 -5.88 7.31
C SER A 284 15.87 -4.69 6.43
N GLY A 285 16.98 -4.02 6.80
CA GLY A 285 17.48 -2.84 6.08
C GLY A 285 16.82 -1.51 6.44
N PHE A 286 16.05 -1.47 7.54
CA PHE A 286 15.50 -0.24 8.13
C PHE A 286 16.06 0.07 9.54
N GLY A 287 16.92 -0.79 10.10
CA GLY A 287 17.55 -0.58 11.39
C GLY A 287 18.65 0.51 11.39
N PRO A 288 19.12 0.95 12.57
CA PRO A 288 20.29 1.81 12.66
C PRO A 288 21.51 1.07 12.12
N SER A 289 22.17 1.68 11.13
CA SER A 289 23.48 1.24 10.62
C SER A 289 24.57 1.34 11.66
#